data_AF-A0A969RH37-F1
#
_entry.id   AF-A0A969RH37-F1
#
_cell.length_a   1.000
_cell.length_b   1.000
_cell.length_c   1.000
_cell.angle_alpha   90.00
_cell.angle_beta   90.00
_cell.angle_gamma   90.00
#
_symmetry.space_group_name_H-M   'P 1'
#
loop_
_entity.id
_entity.type
_entity.pdbx_description
1 polymer ?
#
loop_
_entity_poly.entity_id
_entity_poly.type
_entity_poly.pdbx_seq_one_letter_code
_entity_poly.pdbx_strand_id
1 'polypeptide(L)' 'MSPSAESETIEHLNPIAARMMLAAFPEHIRAAFERRAKEIDYPVEAVLEMAIAGFLDGESLSFIDCKPRY' A
#
# COMPACT_ATOMS: atom_id res chain seq x y z
N MET A 1 19.07 3.38 30.89
CA MET A 1 18.50 2.35 30.01
C MET A 1 18.17 3.06 28.71
N SER A 2 19.06 2.98 27.72
CA SER A 2 18.79 3.54 26.39
C SER A 2 17.87 2.58 25.65
N PRO A 3 16.87 3.04 24.88
CA PRO A 3 16.04 2.13 24.11
C PRO A 3 16.95 1.45 23.08
N SER A 4 16.96 0.12 23.12
CA SER A 4 17.58 -0.70 22.08
C SER A 4 17.01 -0.27 20.74
N ALA A 5 17.88 0.08 19.80
CA ALA A 5 17.50 0.19 18.41
C ALA A 5 17.11 -1.21 17.94
N GLU A 6 15.86 -1.58 18.14
CA GLU A 6 15.23 -2.67 17.40
C GLU A 6 15.31 -2.23 15.94
N SER A 7 16.22 -2.84 15.18
CA SER A 7 16.11 -2.81 13.73
C SER A 7 14.83 -3.56 13.42
N GLU A 8 13.71 -2.84 13.33
CA GLU A 8 12.49 -3.34 12.71
C GLU A 8 12.90 -3.79 11.31
N THR A 9 13.07 -5.10 11.13
CA THR A 9 13.16 -5.69 9.80
C THR A 9 11.80 -5.45 9.15
N ILE A 10 11.69 -4.37 8.37
CA ILE A 10 10.50 -4.08 7.58
C ILE A 10 10.40 -5.21 6.56
N GLU A 11 9.49 -6.16 6.81
CA GLU A 11 9.18 -7.21 5.85
C GLU A 11 8.35 -6.60 4.73
N HIS A 12 8.97 -6.46 3.56
CA HIS A 12 8.32 -5.96 2.36
C HIS A 12 7.46 -7.03 1.68
N LEU A 13 6.46 -6.60 0.92
CA LEU A 13 5.68 -7.50 0.10
C LEU A 13 6.58 -8.11 -0.98
N ASN A 14 6.59 -9.44 -1.05
CA ASN A 14 7.35 -10.13 -2.09
C ASN A 14 6.90 -9.65 -3.50
N PRO A 15 7.82 -9.20 -4.37
CA PRO A 15 7.45 -8.67 -5.68
C PRO A 15 6.66 -9.65 -6.58
N ILE A 16 6.95 -10.95 -6.47
CA ILE A 16 6.22 -11.98 -7.21
C ILE A 16 4.78 -12.07 -6.70
N ALA A 17 4.60 -12.07 -5.37
CA ALA A 17 3.26 -12.08 -4.78
C ALA A 17 2.47 -10.82 -5.16
N ALA A 18 3.12 -9.64 -5.14
CA ALA A 18 2.51 -8.38 -5.58
C ALA A 18 2.02 -8.46 -7.03
N ARG A 19 2.84 -8.99 -7.94
CA ARG A 19 2.46 -9.19 -9.36
C ARG A 19 1.31 -10.17 -9.52
N MET A 20 1.28 -11.25 -8.74
CA MET A 20 0.18 -12.22 -8.75
C MET A 20 -1.14 -11.58 -8.29
N MET A 21 -1.10 -10.74 -7.24
CA MET A 21 -2.29 -9.99 -6.78
C MET A 21 -2.78 -9.00 -7.85
N LEU A 22 -1.87 -8.21 -8.44
CA LEU A 22 -2.21 -7.28 -9.52
C LEU A 22 -2.82 -7.98 -10.74
N ALA A 23 -2.36 -9.18 -11.06
CA ALA A 23 -2.90 -9.98 -12.16
C ALA A 23 -4.33 -10.47 -11.88
N ALA A 24 -4.69 -10.68 -10.61
CA ALA A 24 -6.04 -11.10 -10.20
C ALA A 24 -7.05 -9.95 -10.15
N PHE A 25 -6.59 -8.69 -10.12
CA PHE A 25 -7.50 -7.55 -10.10
C PHE A 25 -8.18 -7.30 -11.45
N PRO A 26 -9.43 -6.76 -11.43
CA PRO A 26 -10.05 -6.21 -12.63
C PRO A 26 -9.14 -5.19 -13.31
N GLU A 27 -9.19 -5.13 -14.65
CA GLU A 27 -8.30 -4.30 -15.46
C GLU A 27 -8.26 -2.84 -15.01
N HIS A 28 -9.40 -2.24 -14.69
CA HIS A 28 -9.49 -0.84 -14.27
C HIS A 28 -8.75 -0.57 -12.95
N ILE A 29 -8.70 -1.54 -12.02
CA ILE A 29 -7.96 -1.43 -10.76
C ILE A 29 -6.46 -1.55 -11.02
N ARG A 30 -6.04 -2.55 -11.81
CA ARG A 30 -4.62 -2.71 -12.18
C ARG A 30 -4.09 -1.46 -12.88
N ALA A 31 -4.84 -0.91 -13.85
CA ALA A 31 -4.49 0.31 -14.55
C ALA A 31 -4.40 1.53 -13.62
N ALA A 32 -5.21 1.58 -12.55
CA ALA A 32 -5.11 2.64 -11.55
C ALA A 32 -3.79 2.56 -10.75
N PHE A 33 -3.38 1.35 -10.34
CA PHE A 33 -2.08 1.14 -9.69
C PHE A 33 -0.92 1.50 -10.62
N GLU A 34 -0.93 1.05 -11.88
CA GLU A 34 0.11 1.36 -12.86
C GLU A 34 0.21 2.86 -13.16
N ARG A 35 -0.94 3.53 -13.31
CA ARG A 35 -0.98 4.99 -13.49
C ARG A 35 -0.38 5.69 -12.29
N ARG A 36 -0.78 5.32 -11.07
CA ARG A 36 -0.25 5.91 -9.83
C ARG A 36 1.26 5.69 -9.70
N ALA A 37 1.73 4.49 -10.01
CA ALA A 37 3.15 4.14 -10.03
C ALA A 37 3.94 5.05 -10.97
N LYS A 38 3.42 5.29 -12.18
CA LYS A 38 4.02 6.21 -13.14
C LYS A 38 3.99 7.68 -12.66
N GLU A 39 2.90 8.12 -12.03
CA GLU A 39 2.75 9.49 -11.53
C GLU A 39 3.77 9.84 -10.45
N ILE A 40 4.11 8.89 -9.58
CA ILE A 40 5.02 9.12 -8.46
C ILE A 40 6.44 8.59 -8.70
N ASP A 41 6.69 7.94 -9.84
CA ASP A 41 7.95 7.30 -10.24
C ASP A 41 8.40 6.16 -9.30
N TYR A 42 7.48 5.26 -8.97
CA TYR A 42 7.73 4.10 -8.11
C TYR A 42 7.39 2.79 -8.82
N PRO A 43 7.97 1.64 -8.42
CA PRO A 43 7.50 0.33 -8.84
C PRO A 43 6.05 0.11 -8.45
N VAL A 44 5.27 -0.54 -9.32
CA VAL A 44 3.84 -0.79 -9.08
C VAL A 44 3.62 -1.69 -7.85
N GLU A 45 4.58 -2.57 -7.54
CA GLU A 45 4.62 -3.39 -6.34
C GLU A 45 4.71 -2.54 -5.06
N ALA A 46 5.55 -1.50 -5.07
CA ALA A 46 5.69 -0.58 -3.94
C ALA A 46 4.40 0.23 -3.75
N VAL A 47 3.72 0.62 -4.83
CA VAL A 47 2.43 1.30 -4.74
C VAL A 47 1.35 0.39 -4.14
N LEU A 48 1.34 -0.89 -4.51
CA LEU A 48 0.44 -1.87 -3.92
C LEU A 48 0.71 -2.03 -2.41
N GLU A 49 1.98 -2.19 -2.03
CA GLU A 49 2.39 -2.29 -0.63
C GLU A 49 2.01 -1.04 0.17
N MET A 50 2.28 0.15 -0.36
CA MET A 50 1.89 1.43 0.26
C MET A 50 0.37 1.55 0.42
N ALA A 51 -0.42 1.08 -0.56
CA ALA A 51 -1.87 1.10 -0.45
C ALA A 51 -2.38 0.16 0.64
N ILE A 52 -1.79 -1.03 0.77
CA ILE A 52 -2.14 -1.99 1.83
C ILE A 52 -1.71 -1.46 3.20
N ALA A 53 -0.46 -1.03 3.34
CA ALA A 53 0.07 -0.49 4.57
C ALA A 53 -0.71 0.76 5.01
N GLY A 54 -0.96 1.69 4.08
CA GLY A 54 -1.76 2.87 4.33
C GLY A 54 -3.20 2.57 4.71
N PHE A 55 -3.82 1.50 4.18
CA PHE A 55 -5.18 1.11 4.59
C PHE A 55 -5.21 0.43 5.97
N LEU A 56 -4.17 -0.33 6.32
CA LEU A 56 -4.08 -1.05 7.59
C LEU A 56 -3.55 -0.19 8.74
N ASP A 57 -2.92 0.93 8.43
CA ASP A 57 -2.52 1.93 9.41
C ASP A 57 -3.78 2.57 10.03
N GLY A 58 -3.99 2.32 11.32
CA GLY A 58 -5.14 2.82 12.07
C GLY A 58 -5.11 4.34 12.31
N GLU A 59 -3.99 5.01 12.03
CA GLU A 59 -3.88 6.47 12.05
C GLU A 59 -4.05 7.09 10.64
N SER A 60 -4.18 6.27 9.60
CA SER A 60 -4.46 6.76 8.26
C SER A 60 -5.83 7.43 8.20
N LEU A 61 -5.94 8.52 7.45
CA LEU A 61 -7.21 9.20 7.21
C LEU A 61 -8.15 8.25 6.46
N SER A 62 -9.13 7.73 7.18
CA SER A 62 -10.11 6.78 6.65
C SER A 62 -11.45 7.47 6.39
N PHE A 63 -12.33 6.81 5.64
CA PHE A 63 -13.70 7.30 5.41
C PHE A 63 -14.52 7.43 6.72
N ILE A 64 -14.11 6.74 7.79
CA ILE A 64 -14.72 6.84 9.13
C ILE A 64 -14.45 8.23 9.72
N ASP A 65 -13.28 8.82 9.45
CA ASP A 65 -12.91 10.15 9.93
C ASP A 65 -13.73 11.26 9.26
N CYS A 66 -14.24 11.01 8.05
CA CYS A 66 -15.09 11.95 7.33
C CYS A 66 -16.51 12.07 7.91
N LYS A 67 -16.93 11.21 8.85
CA LYS A 67 -18.30 11.15 9.41
C LYS A 67 -19.40 11.42 8.36
N PRO A 68 -19.44 10.67 7.24
CA PRO A 68 -20.45 10.90 6.21
C PRO A 68 -21.84 10.72 6.81
N ARG A 69 -22.64 11.79 6.78
CA ARG A 69 -24.07 11.73 7.09
C ARG A 69 -24.77 11.16 5.85
N TYR A 70 -25.26 9.94 5.96
CA TYR A 70 -26.29 9.42 5.06
C TYR A 70 -27.60 10.16 5.27
#